data_AF-L0J9J5-F1
#
_entry.id   AF-L0J9J5-F1
#
_cell.length_a   1.000
_cell.length_b   1.000
_cell.length_c   1.000
_cell.angle_alpha   90.00
_cell.angle_beta   90.00
_cell.angle_gamma   90.00
#
_symmetry.space_group_name_H-M   'P 1'
#
loop_
_entity.id
_entity.type
_entity.pdbx_description
1 polymer ?
#
loop_
_entity_poly.entity_id
_entity_poly.type
_entity_poly.pdbx_seq_one_letter_code
_entity_poly.pdbx_strand_id
1 'polypeptide(L)'
;MAHLDVNPADLLRAADNYAELQLRAAAIGPKAVEEVQRIIATHGPMGYPLAVGVVAGLARRQAALDAKAANFGQYSQRFTEHAAAYRDQDLQGARDYAAPAATMLDLGGPGHIPPPEGRVICTEINAGGFGCSEFLPGGMIFHWLSPVDLTGHWPDFP
;
A
#
# COMPACT_ATOMS: atom_id res chain seq x y z
N MET A 1 -15.60 3.18 10.34
CA MET A 1 -15.40 2.08 9.37
C MET A 1 -14.27 1.21 9.91
N ALA A 2 -14.40 -0.11 9.88
CA ALA A 2 -13.33 -1.00 10.34
C ALA A 2 -12.12 -0.84 9.41
N HIS A 3 -10.95 -0.51 9.96
CA HIS A 3 -9.70 -0.49 9.22
C HIS A 3 -9.29 -1.95 9.01
N LEU A 4 -9.51 -2.48 7.80
CA LEU A 4 -9.00 -3.80 7.45
C LEU A 4 -7.51 -3.64 7.12
N ASP A 5 -6.66 -4.19 7.98
CA ASP A 5 -5.22 -4.30 7.72
C ASP A 5 -4.98 -5.46 6.77
N VAL A 6 -4.59 -5.16 5.53
CA VAL A 6 -4.42 -6.14 4.46
C VAL A 6 -2.99 -6.09 3.96
N ASN A 7 -2.30 -7.22 3.98
CA ASN A 7 -0.97 -7.34 3.40
C ASN A 7 -1.04 -7.34 1.87
N PRO A 8 -0.32 -6.45 1.15
CA PRO A 8 -0.27 -6.43 -0.30
C PRO A 8 0.14 -7.77 -0.95
N ALA A 9 0.98 -8.56 -0.27
CA ALA A 9 1.39 -9.87 -0.76
C ALA A 9 0.22 -10.87 -0.83
N ASP A 10 -0.73 -10.78 0.10
CA ASP A 10 -1.92 -11.64 0.09
C ASP A 10 -2.90 -11.23 -1.02
N LEU A 11 -2.98 -9.93 -1.33
CA LEU A 11 -3.76 -9.44 -2.47
C LEU A 11 -3.19 -9.95 -3.80
N LEU A 12 -1.86 -9.93 -3.96
CA LEU A 12 -1.21 -10.49 -5.16
C LEU A 12 -1.45 -12.00 -5.27
N ARG A 13 -1.36 -12.74 -4.16
CA ARG A 13 -1.69 -14.18 -4.16
C ARG A 13 -3.14 -14.43 -4.57
N ALA A 14 -4.07 -13.61 -4.10
CA ALA A 14 -5.47 -13.68 -4.53
C ALA A 14 -5.60 -13.37 -6.03
N ALA A 15 -4.89 -12.37 -6.54
CA ALA A 15 -4.87 -12.02 -7.95
C ALA A 15 -4.42 -13.21 -8.82
N ASP A 16 -3.34 -13.90 -8.42
CA ASP A 16 -2.82 -15.08 -9.12
C ASP A 16 -3.84 -16.23 -9.12
N ASN A 17 -4.48 -16.50 -7.98
CA ASN A 17 -5.52 -17.52 -7.88
C ASN A 17 -6.70 -17.23 -8.83
N TYR A 18 -7.11 -15.97 -8.94
CA TYR A 18 -8.17 -15.56 -9.86
C TYR A 18 -7.74 -15.64 -11.33
N ALA A 19 -6.50 -15.28 -11.65
CA ALA A 19 -5.95 -15.47 -12.99
C ALA A 19 -5.91 -16.96 -13.37
N GLU A 20 -5.52 -17.83 -12.45
CA GLU A 20 -5.57 -19.28 -12.65
C GLU A 20 -7.01 -19.77 -12.90
N LEU A 21 -7.98 -19.30 -12.12
CA LEU A 21 -9.39 -19.64 -12.29
C LEU A 21 -9.93 -19.19 -13.65
N GLN A 22 -9.53 -18.01 -14.13
CA GLN A 22 -9.86 -17.55 -15.48
C GLN A 22 -9.36 -18.54 -16.54
N LEU A 23 -8.08 -18.93 -16.47
CA LEU A 23 -7.47 -19.88 -17.42
C LEU A 23 -8.17 -21.25 -17.37
N ARG A 24 -8.43 -21.76 -16.16
CA ARG A 24 -9.12 -23.04 -15.97
C ARG A 24 -10.55 -23.00 -16.51
N ALA A 25 -11.28 -21.91 -16.30
CA ALA A 25 -12.64 -21.73 -16.81
C ALA A 25 -12.67 -21.65 -18.34
N ALA A 26 -11.77 -20.89 -18.95
CA ALA A 26 -11.63 -20.78 -20.40
C ALA A 26 -11.32 -22.15 -21.07
N ALA A 27 -10.62 -23.04 -20.35
CA ALA A 27 -10.28 -24.38 -20.83
C ALA A 27 -11.45 -25.39 -20.80
N ILE A 28 -12.58 -25.08 -20.17
CA ILE A 28 -13.72 -26.02 -20.05
C ILE A 28 -14.31 -26.35 -21.43
N GLY A 29 -14.51 -25.34 -22.29
CA GLY A 29 -15.06 -25.52 -23.63
C GLY A 29 -14.24 -26.48 -24.50
N PRO A 30 -12.93 -26.22 -24.70
CA PRO A 30 -12.04 -27.12 -25.44
C PRO A 30 -12.04 -28.56 -24.89
N LYS A 31 -11.95 -28.74 -23.57
CA LYS A 31 -11.99 -30.07 -22.94
C LYS A 31 -13.30 -30.82 -23.20
N ALA A 32 -14.43 -30.10 -23.23
CA ALA A 32 -15.71 -30.71 -23.56
C ALA A 32 -15.76 -31.20 -25.02
N VAL A 33 -15.12 -30.48 -25.96
CA VAL A 33 -15.02 -30.92 -27.36
C VAL A 33 -14.14 -32.16 -27.50
N GLU A 34 -13.00 -32.21 -26.82
CA GLU A 34 -12.14 -33.39 -26.78
C GLU A 34 -12.89 -34.62 -26.25
N GLU A 35 -13.71 -34.42 -25.20
CA GLU A 35 -14.50 -35.51 -24.63
C GLU A 35 -15.60 -36.00 -25.58
N VAL A 36 -16.26 -35.09 -26.31
CA VAL A 36 -17.20 -35.45 -27.37
C VAL A 36 -16.53 -36.31 -28.44
N GLN A 37 -15.33 -35.94 -28.88
CA GLN A 37 -14.57 -36.72 -29.85
C GLN A 37 -14.19 -38.10 -29.29
N ARG A 38 -13.77 -38.17 -28.01
CA ARG A 38 -13.48 -39.44 -27.32
C ARG A 38 -14.72 -40.35 -27.28
N ILE A 39 -15.88 -39.81 -26.94
CA ILE A 39 -17.15 -40.57 -26.89
C ILE A 39 -17.48 -41.14 -28.26
N ILE A 40 -17.41 -40.32 -29.32
CA ILE A 40 -17.69 -40.75 -30.69
C ILE A 40 -16.71 -41.85 -31.11
N ALA A 41 -15.43 -41.70 -30.82
CA ALA A 41 -14.40 -42.67 -31.18
C ALA A 41 -14.56 -44.02 -30.46
N THR A 42 -15.02 -44.02 -29.20
CA THR A 42 -15.09 -45.21 -28.36
C THR A 42 -16.45 -45.93 -28.43
N HIS A 43 -17.54 -45.19 -28.67
CA HIS A 43 -18.91 -45.73 -28.61
C HIS A 43 -19.63 -45.66 -29.97
N GLY A 44 -19.04 -45.02 -30.98
CA GLY A 44 -19.63 -44.91 -32.31
C GLY A 44 -21.06 -44.32 -32.27
N PRO A 45 -22.03 -44.91 -33.00
CA PRO A 45 -23.41 -44.45 -33.00
C PRO A 45 -24.10 -44.50 -31.62
N MET A 46 -23.72 -45.44 -30.75
CA MET A 46 -24.31 -45.56 -29.40
C MET A 46 -23.96 -44.37 -28.50
N GLY A 47 -22.81 -43.71 -28.75
CA GLY A 47 -22.38 -42.52 -28.01
C GLY A 47 -23.03 -41.21 -28.48
N TYR A 48 -23.75 -41.23 -29.61
CA TYR A 48 -24.29 -40.02 -30.23
C TYR A 48 -25.24 -39.23 -29.32
N PRO A 49 -26.20 -39.86 -28.58
CA PRO A 49 -27.07 -39.11 -27.68
C PRO A 49 -26.30 -38.38 -26.57
N LEU A 50 -25.23 -39.00 -26.05
CA LEU A 50 -24.37 -38.39 -25.04
C LEU A 50 -23.58 -37.21 -25.62
N ALA A 51 -22.95 -37.40 -26.78
CA ALA A 51 -22.21 -36.35 -27.48
C ALA A 51 -23.08 -35.11 -27.76
N VAL A 52 -24.30 -35.31 -28.28
CA VAL A 52 -25.26 -34.23 -28.51
C VAL A 52 -25.64 -33.55 -27.20
N GLY A 53 -25.88 -34.31 -26.14
CA GLY A 53 -26.20 -33.77 -24.81
C GLY A 53 -25.10 -32.86 -24.26
N VAL A 54 -23.83 -33.25 -24.40
CA VAL A 54 -22.68 -32.45 -23.98
C VAL A 54 -22.60 -31.16 -24.78
N VAL A 55 -22.64 -31.23 -26.12
CA VAL A 55 -22.57 -30.05 -26.99
C VAL A 55 -23.73 -29.09 -26.72
N ALA A 56 -24.96 -29.60 -26.63
CA ALA A 56 -26.14 -28.78 -26.35
C ALA A 56 -26.12 -28.18 -24.93
N GLY A 57 -25.54 -28.89 -23.95
CA GLY A 57 -25.32 -28.37 -22.60
C GLY A 57 -24.30 -27.25 -22.58
N LEU A 58 -23.18 -27.43 -23.27
CA LEU A 58 -22.10 -26.44 -23.40
C LEU A 58 -22.62 -25.18 -24.10
N ALA A 59 -23.27 -25.33 -25.26
CA ALA A 59 -23.80 -24.21 -26.03
C ALA A 59 -24.75 -23.32 -25.21
N ARG A 60 -25.61 -23.92 -24.37
CA ARG A 60 -26.53 -23.18 -23.49
C ARG A 60 -25.83 -22.40 -22.37
N ARG A 61 -24.62 -22.80 -21.98
CA ARG A 61 -23.88 -22.21 -20.86
C ARG A 61 -22.65 -21.41 -21.29
N GLN A 62 -22.29 -21.44 -22.58
CA GLN A 62 -21.07 -20.85 -23.10
C GLN A 62 -20.94 -19.38 -22.70
N ALA A 63 -21.96 -18.56 -22.94
CA ALA A 63 -21.95 -17.15 -22.57
C ALA A 63 -21.77 -16.93 -21.06
N ALA A 64 -22.37 -17.77 -20.21
CA ALA A 64 -22.23 -17.68 -18.76
C ALA A 64 -20.84 -18.10 -18.29
N LEU A 65 -20.24 -19.11 -18.92
CA LEU A 65 -18.86 -19.53 -18.66
C LEU A 65 -17.87 -18.43 -19.07
N ASP A 66 -18.05 -17.85 -20.25
CA ASP A 66 -17.20 -16.76 -20.75
C ASP A 66 -17.30 -15.53 -19.85
N ALA A 67 -18.51 -15.16 -19.44
CA ALA A 67 -18.73 -14.08 -18.47
C ALA A 67 -18.06 -14.38 -17.12
N LYS A 68 -18.11 -15.63 -16.64
CA LYS A 68 -17.46 -16.02 -15.38
C LYS A 68 -15.93 -15.95 -15.50
N ALA A 69 -15.36 -16.41 -16.61
CA ALA A 69 -13.93 -16.31 -16.88
C ALA A 69 -13.48 -14.83 -16.93
N ALA A 70 -14.25 -13.98 -17.60
CA ALA A 70 -13.98 -12.54 -17.64
C ALA A 70 -14.04 -11.90 -16.24
N ASN A 71 -15.03 -12.26 -15.43
CA ASN A 71 -15.14 -11.78 -14.05
C ASN A 71 -13.90 -12.16 -13.21
N PHE A 72 -13.37 -13.36 -13.38
CA PHE A 72 -12.14 -13.77 -12.70
C PHE A 72 -10.95 -12.89 -13.11
N GLY A 73 -10.80 -12.60 -14.40
CA GLY A 73 -9.77 -11.65 -14.87
C GLY A 73 -9.94 -10.25 -14.29
N GLN A 74 -11.17 -9.74 -14.23
CA GLN A 74 -11.47 -8.45 -13.63
C GLN A 74 -11.11 -8.41 -12.13
N TYR A 75 -11.43 -9.46 -11.38
CA TYR A 75 -11.07 -9.52 -9.96
C TYR A 75 -9.56 -9.62 -9.76
N SER A 76 -8.87 -10.41 -10.58
CA SER A 76 -7.41 -10.49 -10.57
C SER A 76 -6.78 -9.12 -10.73
N GLN A 77 -7.19 -8.38 -11.77
CA GLN A 77 -6.70 -7.01 -12.02
C GLN A 77 -6.97 -6.08 -10.84
N ARG A 78 -8.18 -6.09 -10.28
CA ARG A 78 -8.53 -5.23 -9.15
C ARG A 78 -7.66 -5.52 -7.93
N PHE A 79 -7.37 -6.79 -7.64
CA PHE A 79 -6.49 -7.13 -6.53
C PHE A 79 -5.06 -6.63 -6.75
N THR A 80 -4.53 -6.71 -7.98
CA THR A 80 -3.23 -6.15 -8.34
C THR A 80 -3.20 -4.62 -8.18
N GLU A 81 -4.24 -3.92 -8.64
CA GLU A 81 -4.37 -2.47 -8.50
C GLU A 81 -4.43 -2.05 -7.02
N HIS A 82 -5.22 -2.77 -6.21
CA HIS A 82 -5.31 -2.49 -4.78
C HIS A 82 -3.99 -2.78 -4.05
N ALA A 83 -3.27 -3.83 -4.40
CA ALA A 83 -1.95 -4.10 -3.82
C ALA A 83 -0.95 -2.97 -4.09
N ALA A 84 -0.97 -2.41 -5.31
CA ALA A 84 -0.16 -1.25 -5.67
C ALA A 84 -0.57 -0.01 -4.86
N ALA A 85 -1.88 0.27 -4.76
CA ALA A 85 -2.38 1.41 -3.99
C ALA A 85 -1.99 1.34 -2.51
N TYR A 86 -2.08 0.17 -1.87
CA TYR A 86 -1.65 0.01 -0.47
C TYR A 86 -0.15 0.26 -0.30
N ARG A 87 0.68 -0.27 -1.21
CA ARG A 87 2.13 -0.04 -1.16
C ARG A 87 2.48 1.44 -1.36
N ASP A 88 1.81 2.12 -2.28
CA ASP A 88 2.09 3.53 -2.56
C ASP A 88 1.66 4.42 -1.38
N GLN A 89 0.53 4.10 -0.72
CA GLN A 89 0.11 4.76 0.51
C GLN A 89 1.09 4.51 1.67
N ASP A 90 1.59 3.29 1.83
CA ASP A 90 2.59 2.95 2.85
C ASP A 90 3.91 3.73 2.63
N LEU A 91 4.39 3.79 1.38
CA LEU A 91 5.57 4.57 1.02
C LEU A 91 5.37 6.07 1.24
N GLN A 92 4.18 6.60 0.95
CA GLN A 92 3.85 7.99 1.21
C GLN A 92 3.82 8.27 2.72
N GLY A 93 3.15 7.43 3.50
CA GLY A 93 3.14 7.54 4.95
C GLY A 93 4.55 7.47 5.55
N ALA A 94 5.41 6.56 5.07
CA ALA A 94 6.79 6.46 5.51
C ALA A 94 7.60 7.74 5.21
N ARG A 95 7.37 8.38 4.05
CA ARG A 95 7.98 9.67 3.71
C ARG A 95 7.50 10.78 4.63
N ASP A 96 6.20 10.83 4.91
CA ASP A 96 5.60 11.83 5.80
C ASP A 96 6.10 11.66 7.24
N TYR A 97 6.34 10.42 7.70
CA TYR A 97 6.96 10.13 9.00
C TYR A 97 8.48 10.37 9.04
N ALA A 98 9.18 10.31 7.90
CA ALA A 98 10.61 10.63 7.82
C ALA A 98 10.85 12.15 7.67
N ALA A 99 9.88 12.89 7.16
CA ALA A 99 9.92 14.35 7.01
C ALA A 99 10.12 15.18 8.30
N PRO A 100 9.71 14.77 9.52
CA PRO A 100 9.98 15.52 10.75
C PRO A 100 11.47 15.71 11.03
N ALA A 101 12.33 14.82 10.51
CA ALA A 101 13.78 14.98 10.58
C ALA A 101 14.29 16.09 9.64
N ALA A 102 13.64 16.30 8.49
CA ALA A 102 13.98 17.35 7.54
C ALA A 102 13.45 18.73 7.98
N THR A 103 12.28 18.79 8.63
CA THR A 103 11.75 20.05 9.17
C THR A 103 12.48 20.50 10.45
N MET A 104 13.10 19.60 11.21
CA MET A 104 14.03 20.00 12.29
C MET A 104 15.35 20.55 11.76
N LEU A 105 15.78 20.17 10.55
CA LEU A 105 16.96 20.73 9.87
C LEU A 105 16.68 22.09 9.20
N ASP A 106 15.40 22.45 8.98
CA ASP A 106 14.97 23.75 8.42
C ASP A 106 14.57 24.79 9.48
N LEU A 107 14.75 24.48 10.78
CA LEU A 107 14.82 25.52 11.82
C LEU A 107 16.18 26.26 11.83
N GLY A 108 17.05 25.96 10.85
CA GLY A 108 18.34 26.61 10.62
C GLY A 108 18.32 27.75 9.59
N GLY A 109 17.17 28.36 9.31
CA GLY A 109 17.10 29.57 8.49
C GLY A 109 17.86 30.74 9.15
N PRO A 110 18.79 31.43 8.46
CA PRO A 110 19.54 32.55 9.04
C PRO A 110 18.63 33.78 9.11
N GLY A 111 17.86 33.94 10.17
CA GLY A 111 17.02 35.13 10.30
C GLY A 111 16.05 35.12 11.46
N HIS A 112 16.49 35.72 12.56
CA HIS A 112 15.67 36.18 13.68
C HIS A 112 15.12 35.09 14.63
N ILE A 113 16.02 34.51 15.42
CA ILE A 113 15.65 34.09 16.78
C ILE A 113 15.43 35.42 17.54
N PRO A 114 14.20 35.75 18.00
CA PRO A 114 14.01 36.91 18.86
C PRO A 114 14.95 36.78 20.08
N PRO A 115 15.53 37.89 20.59
CA PRO A 115 16.44 37.80 21.72
C PRO A 115 15.74 37.11 22.90
N PRO A 116 16.43 36.20 23.63
CA PRO A 116 15.82 35.52 24.75
C PRO A 116 15.29 36.51 25.78
N GLU A 117 14.07 36.26 26.26
CA GLU A 117 13.40 37.03 27.31
C GLU A 117 13.68 36.44 28.70
N GLY A 118 14.22 35.21 28.78
CA GLY A 118 14.46 34.45 30.00
C GLY A 118 15.89 33.94 30.18
N ARG A 119 16.12 33.16 31.25
CA ARG A 119 17.43 32.55 31.55
C ARG A 119 17.74 31.51 30.48
N VAL A 120 18.88 31.56 29.78
CA VAL A 120 19.25 30.54 28.78
C VAL A 120 20.39 29.63 29.24
N ILE A 121 20.21 28.31 29.07
CA ILE A 121 21.24 27.28 29.27
C ILE A 121 21.34 26.44 28.00
N CYS A 122 22.54 26.29 27.45
CA CYS A 122 22.79 25.51 26.25
C CYS A 122 23.71 24.32 26.54
N THR A 123 23.44 23.18 25.90
CA THR A 123 24.29 21.98 25.98
C THR A 123 24.75 21.60 24.57
N GLU A 124 26.02 21.26 24.41
CA GLU A 124 26.54 20.77 23.14
C GLU A 124 25.86 19.47 22.71
N ILE A 125 25.47 19.40 21.43
CA ILE A 125 24.91 18.20 20.82
C ILE A 125 25.89 17.63 19.79
N ASN A 126 25.98 16.30 19.69
CA ASN A 126 26.93 15.54 18.87
C ASN A 126 26.95 15.89 17.35
N ALA A 127 26.05 16.76 16.89
CA ALA A 127 25.89 17.18 15.50
C ALA A 127 26.47 18.58 15.19
N GLY A 128 27.26 19.18 16.09
CA GLY A 128 27.95 20.46 15.83
C GLY A 128 27.11 21.71 16.10
N GLY A 129 26.33 21.70 17.18
CA GLY A 129 25.54 22.84 17.64
C GLY A 129 25.17 22.70 19.13
N PHE A 130 24.27 23.55 19.59
CA PHE A 130 23.82 23.57 20.98
C PHE A 130 22.31 23.36 21.10
N GLY A 131 21.87 22.47 21.98
CA GLY A 131 20.48 22.40 22.45
C GLY A 131 20.29 23.37 23.62
N CYS A 132 19.49 24.41 23.41
CA CYS A 132 19.26 25.49 24.37
C CYS A 132 17.88 25.37 25.03
N SER A 133 17.84 25.69 26.32
CA SER A 133 16.64 25.79 27.15
C SER A 133 16.50 27.21 27.71
N GLU A 134 15.36 27.85 27.49
CA GLU A 134 14.98 29.14 28.07
C GLU A 134 14.04 28.93 29.24
N PHE A 135 14.36 29.53 30.37
CA PHE A 135 13.51 29.57 31.54
C PHE A 135 12.84 30.95 31.64
N LEU A 136 11.55 30.98 31.33
CA LEU A 136 10.75 32.20 31.40
C LEU A 136 10.28 32.49 32.83
N PRO A 137 9.99 33.76 33.18
CA PRO A 137 9.53 34.17 34.51
C PRO A 137 8.25 33.45 35.01
N GLY A 138 7.46 32.88 34.10
CA GLY A 138 6.25 32.10 34.41
C GLY A 138 6.48 30.61 34.68
N GLY A 139 7.73 30.13 34.74
CA GLY A 139 8.06 28.71 34.94
C GLY A 139 7.92 27.83 33.69
N MET A 140 7.64 28.44 32.52
CA MET A 140 7.66 27.75 31.24
C MET A 140 9.10 27.56 30.75
N ILE A 141 9.37 26.40 30.13
CA ILE A 141 10.66 26.07 29.55
C ILE A 141 10.51 25.85 28.05
N PHE A 142 11.18 26.67 27.25
CA PHE A 142 11.26 26.51 25.80
C PHE A 142 12.58 25.86 25.41
N HIS A 143 12.55 24.99 24.40
CA HIS A 143 13.73 24.29 23.89
C HIS A 143 13.91 24.59 22.40
N TRP A 144 15.13 24.95 21.99
CA TRP A 144 15.47 25.16 20.57
C TRP A 144 16.93 24.80 20.31
N LEU A 145 17.29 24.71 19.02
CA LEU A 145 18.67 24.49 18.59
C LEU A 145 19.32 25.82 18.23
N SER A 146 20.56 26.02 18.67
CA SER A 146 21.36 27.20 18.40
C SER A 146 22.70 26.83 17.76
N PRO A 147 23.17 27.58 16.75
CA PRO A 147 24.51 27.38 16.18
C PRO A 147 25.63 27.90 17.09
N VAL A 148 25.31 28.69 18.12
CA VAL A 148 26.26 29.26 19.08
C VAL A 148 25.81 29.04 20.52
N ASP A 149 26.75 29.00 21.45
CA ASP A 149 26.43 28.94 22.87
C ASP A 149 25.85 30.29 23.34
N LEU A 150 24.60 30.26 23.82
CA LEU A 150 23.89 31.41 24.39
C LEU A 150 23.74 31.29 25.91
N THR A 151 24.47 30.36 26.54
CA THR A 151 24.42 30.15 27.99
C THR A 151 24.76 31.45 28.72
N GLY A 152 23.91 31.81 29.67
CA GLY A 152 24.07 33.05 30.44
C GLY A 152 23.64 34.30 29.69
N HIS A 153 22.84 34.20 28.63
CA HIS A 153 22.08 35.34 28.15
C HIS A 153 21.03 35.73 29.20
N TRP A 154 21.05 37.02 29.57
CA TRP A 154 20.18 37.66 30.53
C TRP A 154 19.73 38.98 29.93
N PRO A 155 18.46 39.15 29.50
CA PRO A 155 17.93 40.49 29.40
C PRO A 155 17.94 41.07 30.82
N ASP A 156 18.57 42.23 30.99
CA ASP A 156 18.61 42.94 32.26
C ASP A 156 17.17 43.07 32.80
N PHE A 157 16.87 42.34 33.87
CA PHE A 157 15.62 42.49 34.60
C PHE A 157 15.63 43.88 35.26
N PRO A 158 14.59 44.72 35.11
CA PRO A 158 14.38 45.81 36.07
C PRO A 158 14.10 45.26 37.47
#